data_AF-A0A7S4PZF6-F1
#
_entry.id   AF-A0A7S4PZF6-F1
#
_cell.length_a   1.000
_cell.length_b   1.000
_cell.length_c   1.000
_cell.angle_alpha   90.00
_cell.angle_beta   90.00
_cell.angle_gamma   90.00
#
_symmetry.space_group_name_H-M   'P 1'
#
loop_
_entity.id
_entity.type
_entity.pdbx_description
1 polymer ?
#
loop_
_entity_poly.entity_id
_entity_poly.type
_entity_poly.pdbx_seq_one_letter_code
_entity_poly.pdbx_strand_id
1 'polypeptide(L)'
;GRAGPMTVVVVLSQPSAPTQRRFFRRREDGLTCKDMSYPRVQLCIVSPQGKVFARRAGRRRCLWVELELPGGGCWRIYTLSLDGLGDAFSVRVYIKGGGASLVEVPGATAAEVSESAAVPT
;
A
#
# COMPACT_ATOMS: atom_id res chain seq x y z
N GLY A 1 -30.23 -2.56 -1.23
CA GLY A 1 -30.20 -3.20 0.11
C GLY A 1 -29.21 -2.46 0.98
N ARG A 2 -29.48 -2.30 2.28
CA ARG A 2 -28.48 -1.74 3.20
C ARG A 2 -27.29 -2.71 3.26
N ALA A 3 -26.10 -2.22 2.91
CA ALA A 3 -24.88 -3.00 3.09
C ALA A 3 -24.65 -3.17 4.60
N GLY A 4 -24.55 -4.42 5.06
CA GLY A 4 -24.12 -4.72 6.42
C GLY A 4 -22.63 -4.45 6.61
N PRO A 5 -22.13 -4.52 7.85
CA PRO A 5 -20.70 -4.44 8.12
C PRO A 5 -19.97 -5.57 7.38
N MET A 6 -18.81 -5.26 6.80
CA MET A 6 -17.99 -6.22 6.07
C MET A 6 -16.53 -6.14 6.52
N THR A 7 -15.86 -7.29 6.61
CA THR A 7 -14.42 -7.34 6.90
C THR A 7 -13.66 -7.33 5.58
N VAL A 8 -12.67 -6.45 5.48
CA VAL A 8 -11.80 -6.32 4.31
C VAL A 8 -10.35 -6.45 4.71
N VAL A 9 -9.62 -7.32 4.03
CA VAL A 9 -8.16 -7.43 4.14
C VAL A 9 -7.53 -6.87 2.87
N VAL A 10 -6.75 -5.81 3.01
CA VAL A 10 -5.98 -5.23 1.91
C VAL A 10 -4.52 -5.60 2.06
N VAL A 11 -3.92 -6.15 1.01
CA VAL A 11 -2.53 -6.57 0.96
C VAL A 11 -1.81 -5.82 -0.16
N LEU A 12 -0.76 -5.10 0.19
CA LEU A 12 0.21 -4.53 -0.73
C LEU A 12 1.45 -5.43 -0.75
N SER A 13 1.80 -5.99 -1.91
CA SER A 13 2.96 -6.87 -2.07
C SER A 13 3.93 -6.31 -3.10
N GLN A 14 5.21 -6.31 -2.76
CA GLN A 14 6.34 -6.03 -3.64
C GLN A 14 6.91 -7.34 -4.22
N PRO A 15 7.60 -7.29 -5.37
CA PRO A 15 8.39 -8.41 -5.85
C PRO A 15 9.49 -8.79 -4.85
N SER A 16 9.95 -10.04 -4.92
CA SER A 16 10.99 -10.53 -4.02
C SER A 16 12.32 -9.81 -4.30
N ALA A 17 12.81 -8.99 -3.36
CA ALA A 17 14.10 -8.31 -3.49
C ALA A 17 15.26 -9.28 -3.82
N PRO A 18 15.35 -10.48 -3.19
CA PRO A 18 16.33 -11.51 -3.57
C PRO A 18 16.41 -11.83 -5.07
N THR A 19 15.27 -11.85 -5.76
CA THR A 19 15.18 -12.27 -7.16
C THR A 19 15.40 -11.12 -8.14
N GLN A 20 15.36 -9.87 -7.67
CA GLN A 20 15.57 -8.69 -8.53
C GLN A 20 17.05 -8.47 -8.85
N ARG A 21 17.39 -7.99 -10.05
CA ARG A 21 18.78 -7.71 -10.46
C ARG A 21 19.28 -6.35 -9.93
N ARG A 22 19.42 -6.23 -8.60
CA ARG A 22 19.94 -5.03 -7.93
C ARG A 22 21.27 -5.30 -7.26
N PHE A 23 22.25 -4.43 -7.52
CA PHE A 23 23.59 -4.52 -6.97
C PHE A 23 24.09 -3.13 -6.60
N PHE A 24 24.95 -3.06 -5.59
CA PHE A 24 25.63 -1.83 -5.19
C PHE A 24 27.12 -2.10 -4.97
N ARG A 25 27.94 -1.06 -5.09
CA ARG A 25 29.37 -1.15 -4.78
C ARG A 25 29.59 -0.74 -3.32
N ARG A 26 30.15 -1.64 -2.51
CA ARG A 26 30.50 -1.35 -1.12
C ARG A 26 31.60 -0.30 -1.06
N ARG A 27 31.48 0.63 -0.11
CA ARG A 27 32.44 1.73 0.04
C ARG A 27 33.75 1.27 0.68
N GLU A 28 33.70 0.26 1.53
CA GLU A 28 34.87 -0.16 2.31
C GLU A 28 35.93 -0.89 1.47
N ASP A 29 35.50 -1.78 0.57
CA ASP A 29 36.38 -2.67 -0.20
C ASP A 29 36.14 -2.61 -1.72
N GLY A 30 35.17 -1.80 -2.18
CA GLY A 30 34.87 -1.65 -3.60
C GLY A 30 34.20 -2.88 -4.23
N LEU A 31 33.80 -3.89 -3.45
CA LEU A 31 33.16 -5.10 -3.98
C LEU A 31 31.72 -4.82 -4.42
N THR A 32 31.28 -5.54 -5.46
CA THR A 32 29.88 -5.50 -5.90
C THR A 32 29.07 -6.49 -5.09
N CYS A 33 28.08 -5.99 -4.35
CA CYS A 33 27.22 -6.79 -3.50
C CYS A 33 25.78 -6.76 -3.99
N LYS A 34 25.07 -7.87 -3.77
CA LYS A 34 23.65 -7.99 -4.04
C LYS A 34 22.88 -7.09 -3.07
N ASP A 35 21.99 -6.26 -3.60
CA ASP A 35 21.06 -5.49 -2.78
C ASP A 35 19.80 -6.31 -2.50
N MET A 36 19.58 -6.62 -1.22
CA MET A 36 18.47 -7.45 -0.73
C MET A 36 17.39 -6.60 -0.04
N SER A 37 17.54 -5.28 -0.02
CA SER A 37 16.65 -4.38 0.69
C SER A 37 15.33 -4.19 -0.06
N TYR A 38 14.22 -4.15 0.69
CA TYR A 38 12.94 -3.75 0.13
C TYR A 38 12.84 -2.21 0.09
N PRO A 39 12.31 -1.64 -1.02
CA PRO A 39 11.89 -0.25 -1.05
C PRO A 39 10.89 0.07 0.06
N ARG A 40 10.90 1.32 0.52
CA ARG A 40 9.95 1.79 1.52
C ARG A 40 8.63 2.08 0.83
N VAL A 41 7.62 1.25 1.09
CA VAL A 41 6.27 1.44 0.55
C VAL A 41 5.29 1.87 1.64
N GLN A 42 4.17 2.47 1.21
CA GLN A 42 3.05 2.86 2.07
C GLN A 42 1.74 2.35 1.47
N LEU A 43 0.88 1.81 2.34
CA LEU A 43 -0.52 1.50 2.09
C LEU A 43 -1.40 2.49 2.88
N CYS A 44 -2.34 3.14 2.21
CA CYS A 44 -3.29 4.07 2.82
C CYS A 44 -4.71 3.77 2.35
N ILE A 45 -5.64 3.66 3.29
CA ILE A 45 -7.06 3.40 3.02
C ILE A 45 -7.84 4.65 3.42
N VAL A 46 -8.61 5.20 2.49
CA VAL A 46 -9.36 6.44 2.66
C VAL A 46 -10.85 6.16 2.53
N SER A 47 -11.62 6.68 3.48
CA SER A 47 -13.07 6.52 3.52
C SER A 47 -13.75 7.29 2.39
N PRO A 48 -15.03 7.01 2.09
CA PRO A 48 -15.80 7.78 1.11
C PRO A 48 -15.86 9.29 1.41
N GLN A 49 -15.69 9.67 2.67
CA GLN A 49 -15.64 11.07 3.14
C GLN A 49 -14.26 11.71 3.04
N GLY A 50 -13.25 11.02 2.50
CA GLY A 50 -11.89 11.54 2.36
C GLY A 50 -11.01 11.41 3.59
N LYS A 51 -11.48 10.75 4.67
CA LYS A 51 -10.68 10.56 5.89
C LYS A 51 -9.78 9.34 5.78
N VAL A 52 -8.52 9.43 6.22
CA VAL A 52 -7.66 8.25 6.37
C VAL A 52 -8.26 7.33 7.43
N PHE A 53 -8.58 6.12 7.01
CA PHE A 53 -9.08 5.07 7.88
C PHE A 53 -7.94 4.17 8.37
N ALA A 54 -6.97 3.87 7.51
CA ALA A 54 -5.80 3.10 7.90
C ALA A 54 -4.56 3.50 7.10
N ARG A 55 -3.40 3.45 7.77
CA ARG A 55 -2.09 3.72 7.16
C ARG A 55 -1.05 2.74 7.68
N ARG A 56 -0.25 2.18 6.77
CA ARG A 56 0.90 1.31 7.08
C ARG A 56 2.05 1.68 6.15
N ALA A 57 3.28 1.67 6.66
CA ALA A 57 4.47 1.92 5.85
C ALA A 57 5.64 1.07 6.33
N GLY A 58 6.57 0.72 5.44
CA GLY A 58 7.78 0.00 5.81
C GLY A 58 8.59 -0.54 4.63
N ARG A 59 9.79 -1.03 4.94
CA ARG A 59 10.69 -1.73 4.02
C ARG A 59 10.46 -3.25 4.10
N ARG A 60 9.29 -3.72 3.67
CA ARG A 60 8.89 -5.13 3.75
C ARG A 60 8.31 -5.59 2.42
N ARG A 61 8.45 -6.88 2.11
CA ARG A 61 7.80 -7.48 0.94
C ARG A 61 6.30 -7.22 0.93
N CYS A 62 5.63 -7.41 2.06
CA CYS A 62 4.19 -7.24 2.17
C CYS A 62 3.83 -6.28 3.30
N LEU A 63 2.87 -5.39 3.04
CA LEU A 63 2.09 -4.67 4.03
C LEU A 63 0.64 -5.14 3.94
N TRP A 64 -0.04 -5.28 5.06
CA TRP A 64 -1.46 -5.63 5.07
C TRP A 64 -2.19 -4.91 6.18
N VAL A 65 -3.50 -4.80 6.01
CA VAL A 65 -4.41 -4.33 7.05
C VAL A 65 -5.74 -5.05 6.91
N GLU A 66 -6.30 -5.45 8.04
CA GLU A 66 -7.67 -5.96 8.15
C GLU A 66 -8.54 -4.86 8.79
N LEU A 67 -9.70 -4.61 8.19
CA LEU A 67 -10.59 -3.51 8.53
C LEU A 67 -12.03 -4.01 8.56
N GLU A 68 -12.77 -3.59 9.57
CA GLU A 68 -14.24 -3.65 9.53
C GLU A 68 -14.77 -2.36 8.92
N LEU A 69 -15.43 -2.49 7.77
CA LEU A 69 -16.05 -1.38 7.08
C LEU A 69 -17.56 -1.40 7.37
N PRO A 70 -18.19 -0.25 7.66
CA PRO A 70 -19.63 -0.16 7.92
C PRO A 70 -20.52 -0.50 6.70
N GLY A 71 -19.91 -0.86 5.56
CA GLY A 71 -20.58 -1.09 4.29
C GLY A 71 -20.81 0.19 3.48
N GLY A 72 -21.00 0.05 2.17
CA GLY A 72 -21.34 1.13 1.26
C GLY A 72 -20.22 2.14 0.93
N GLY A 73 -20.41 2.87 -0.17
CA GLY A 73 -19.52 3.94 -0.63
C GLY A 73 -18.28 3.48 -1.40
N CYS A 74 -17.57 4.45 -1.98
CA CYS A 74 -16.31 4.23 -2.69
C CYS A 74 -15.14 4.47 -1.73
N TRP A 75 -14.48 3.39 -1.34
CA TRP A 75 -13.26 3.44 -0.53
C TRP A 75 -12.06 3.50 -1.45
N ARG A 76 -11.08 4.34 -1.12
CA ARG A 76 -9.88 4.51 -1.94
C ARG A 76 -8.69 3.84 -1.28
N ILE A 77 -7.90 3.14 -2.08
CA ILE A 77 -6.67 2.48 -1.66
C ILE A 77 -5.53 3.20 -2.39
N TYR A 78 -4.65 3.83 -1.63
CA TYR A 78 -3.45 4.47 -2.17
C TYR A 78 -2.20 3.69 -1.78
N THR A 79 -1.31 3.55 -2.74
CA THR A 79 -0.03 2.85 -2.60
C THR A 79 1.09 3.75 -3.08
N LEU A 80 2.09 3.98 -2.24
CA LEU A 80 3.19 4.89 -2.55
C LEU A 80 4.53 4.21 -2.35
N SER A 81 5.49 4.48 -3.24
CA SER A 81 6.92 4.31 -2.95
C SER A 81 7.42 5.62 -2.34
N LEU A 82 7.83 5.57 -1.07
CA LEU A 82 8.26 6.75 -0.32
C LEU A 82 9.71 7.14 -0.59
N ASP A 83 10.53 6.21 -1.11
CA ASP A 83 11.93 6.43 -1.46
C ASP A 83 12.15 6.51 -2.97
N GLY A 84 11.10 6.39 -3.79
CA GLY A 84 11.20 6.36 -5.26
C GLY A 84 11.89 5.11 -5.80
N LEU A 85 12.17 4.11 -4.96
CA LEU A 85 12.85 2.86 -5.34
C LEU A 85 11.86 1.72 -5.61
N GLY A 86 10.57 1.92 -5.32
CA GLY A 86 9.52 0.96 -5.59
C GLY A 86 9.12 1.03 -7.06
N ASP A 87 9.23 -0.10 -7.74
CA ASP A 87 8.95 -0.22 -9.18
C ASP A 87 7.56 -0.84 -9.40
N ALA A 88 7.46 -2.16 -9.27
CA ALA A 88 6.19 -2.87 -9.34
C ALA A 88 5.64 -3.19 -7.95
N PHE A 89 4.31 -3.20 -7.82
CA PHE A 89 3.60 -3.74 -6.67
C PHE A 89 2.27 -4.36 -7.10
N SER A 90 1.73 -5.26 -6.28
CA SER A 90 0.39 -5.82 -6.46
C SER A 90 -0.47 -5.51 -5.25
N VAL A 91 -1.70 -5.05 -5.48
CA VAL A 91 -2.73 -4.91 -4.44
C VAL A 91 -3.68 -6.09 -4.54
N ARG A 92 -3.97 -6.72 -3.41
CA ARG A 92 -5.00 -7.76 -3.29
C ARG A 92 -5.98 -7.36 -2.20
N VAL A 93 -7.25 -7.59 -2.45
CA VAL A 93 -8.33 -7.30 -1.50
C VAL A 93 -9.16 -8.56 -1.30
N TYR A 94 -9.31 -8.96 -0.04
CA TYR A 94 -10.15 -10.08 0.38
C TYR A 94 -11.31 -9.53 1.20
N ILE A 95 -12.51 -10.07 0.98
CA ILE A 95 -13.75 -9.56 1.57
C ILE A 95 -14.48 -10.72 2.23
N LYS A 96 -15.02 -10.47 3.43
CA LYS A 96 -15.90 -11.39 4.16
C LYS A 96 -17.15 -10.63 4.60
N GLY A 97 -18.32 -11.21 4.35
CA GLY A 97 -19.61 -10.65 4.80
C GLY A 97 -20.23 -9.60 3.86
N GLY A 98 -19.96 -9.66 2.55
CA GLY A 98 -20.53 -8.72 1.58
C GLY A 98 -19.95 -8.91 0.18
N GLY A 99 -20.14 -7.92 -0.69
CA GLY A 99 -19.54 -7.87 -2.02
C GLY A 99 -18.95 -6.50 -2.31
N ALA A 100 -17.79 -6.46 -2.96
CA ALA A 100 -17.23 -5.24 -3.52
C ALA A 100 -16.46 -5.56 -4.81
N SER A 101 -16.19 -4.53 -5.59
CA SER A 101 -15.28 -4.58 -6.73
C SER A 101 -14.01 -3.78 -6.42
N LEU A 102 -12.89 -4.25 -6.97
CA LEU A 102 -11.64 -3.49 -6.98
C LEU A 102 -11.42 -2.96 -8.38
N VAL A 103 -11.30 -1.65 -8.52
CA VAL A 103 -11.10 -0.97 -9.80
C VAL A 103 -9.92 -0.03 -9.67
N GLU A 104 -9.01 -0.10 -10.61
CA GLU A 104 -7.92 0.87 -10.73
C GLU A 104 -8.47 2.20 -11.28
N VAL A 105 -8.12 3.30 -10.61
CA VAL A 105 -8.50 4.65 -11.04
C VAL A 105 -7.24 5.35 -11.54
N PRO A 106 -7.11 5.61 -12.87
CA PRO A 106 -5.94 6.26 -13.41
C PRO A 106 -5.88 7.75 -13.00
N GLY A 107 -4.67 8.30 -12.96
CA GLY A 107 -4.46 9.74 -12.71
C GLY A 107 -4.51 10.18 -11.25
N ALA A 108 -4.50 9.24 -10.29
CA ALA A 108 -4.42 9.57 -8.87
C ALA A 108 -3.13 10.36 -8.57
N THR A 109 -3.27 11.42 -7.76
CA THR A 109 -2.16 12.33 -7.43
C THR A 109 -1.71 12.18 -5.97
N ALA A 110 -0.46 12.56 -5.69
CA ALA A 110 0.05 12.57 -4.31
C ALA A 110 -0.69 13.59 -3.42
N ALA A 111 -1.31 14.62 -3.99
CA ALA A 111 -2.08 15.63 -3.27
C ALA A 111 -3.25 15.01 -2.50
N GLU A 112 -3.94 14.04 -3.10
CA GLU A 112 -5.06 13.31 -2.50
C GLU A 112 -4.65 12.55 -1.23
N VAL A 113 -3.38 12.17 -1.12
CA VAL A 113 -2.83 11.47 0.05
C VAL A 113 -2.37 12.48 1.11
N SER A 114 -1.80 13.61 0.70
CA SER A 114 -1.26 14.65 1.58
C SER A 114 -2.33 15.41 2.36
N GLU A 115 -3.49 15.69 1.77
CA GLU A 115 -4.62 16.35 2.48
C GLU A 115 -5.15 15.52 3.65
N SER A 116 -4.93 14.22 3.58
CA SER A 116 -5.39 13.24 4.56
C SER A 116 -4.31 12.91 5.62
N ALA A 117 -3.10 13.47 5.49
CA ALA A 117 -1.96 13.25 6.38
C ALA A 117 -1.91 14.18 7.61
N ALA A 118 -2.80 15.16 7.72
CA ALA A 118 -2.92 16.00 8.90
C ALA A 118 -3.86 15.33 9.91
N VAL A 119 -3.31 14.69 10.95
CA VAL A 119 -3.85 14.47 12.33
C VAL A 119 -2.88 13.50 13.06
N PRO A 120 -2.65 13.69 14.38
CA PRO A 120 -1.32 13.76 15.00
C PRO A 120 -0.76 12.40 15.46
N THR A 121 0.56 12.41 15.68
CA THR A 121 1.34 11.42 16.45
C THR A 121 0.69 11.04 17.78
#